data_AF-B9L1Y2-F1
#
_entry.id   AF-B9L1Y2-F1
#
_cell.length_a   1.000
_cell.length_b   1.000
_cell.length_c   1.000
_cell.angle_alpha   90.00
_cell.angle_beta   90.00
_cell.angle_gamma   90.00
#
_symmetry.space_group_name_H-M   'P 1'
#
loop_
_entity.id
_entity.type
_entity.pdbx_description
1 polymer ?
#
loop_
_entity_poly.entity_id
_entity_poly.type
_entity_poly.pdbx_seq_one_letter_code
_entity_poly.pdbx_strand_id
1 'polypeptide(L)'
;MPRILRRPRSPTERHQRAAEWARWFTGDSSIAAYRRELAQLTGLGADLAWELVSDLAPLLLERVPAKLGAQVLLATVTLAAAQPKPREAGWALLATVTEELTPAHARTVLETLALGWQASSTALTSTQRRQAIERELRRVIRRLAASGAAGLDALVAVVAVLGISEGDDSAILESIEGPHREQGQEGAAQPPQPGTGKAEDER
;
A
#
# COMPACT_ATOMS: atom_id res chain seq x y z
N MET A 1 -9.46 -19.55 22.45
CA MET A 1 -8.07 -19.66 22.94
C MET A 1 -7.54 -21.02 22.50
N PRO A 2 -6.28 -21.18 22.05
CA PRO A 2 -5.15 -20.28 22.24
C PRO A 2 -4.39 -19.89 20.95
N ARG A 3 -3.55 -18.85 21.10
CA ARG A 3 -2.42 -18.55 20.23
C ARG A 3 -1.70 -19.84 19.88
N ILE A 4 -1.57 -20.14 18.58
CA ILE A 4 -0.52 -21.02 18.10
C ILE A 4 0.78 -20.23 18.28
N LEU A 5 1.32 -20.23 19.50
CA LEU A 5 2.72 -19.92 19.71
C LEU A 5 3.47 -21.05 19.00
N ARG A 6 3.78 -20.81 17.73
CA ARG A 6 4.47 -21.77 16.88
C ARG A 6 5.74 -22.18 17.62
N ARG A 7 5.94 -23.50 17.79
CA ARG A 7 7.14 -24.03 18.43
C ARG A 7 8.36 -23.45 17.70
N PRO A 8 9.38 -22.96 18.43
CA PRO A 8 10.61 -22.51 17.79
C PRO A 8 11.18 -23.66 16.94
N ARG A 9 11.50 -23.34 15.68
CA ARG A 9 12.07 -24.33 14.75
C ARG A 9 13.38 -24.88 15.31
N SER A 10 13.52 -26.19 15.23
CA SER A 10 14.77 -26.88 15.50
C SER A 10 15.89 -26.38 14.57
N PRO A 11 17.17 -26.55 14.94
CA PRO A 11 18.31 -26.24 14.07
C PRO A 11 18.21 -26.89 12.68
N THR A 12 17.76 -28.15 12.62
CA THR A 12 17.60 -28.91 11.38
C THR A 12 16.52 -28.29 10.48
N GLU A 13 15.35 -27.95 11.03
CA GLU A 13 14.28 -27.28 10.26
C GLU A 13 14.72 -25.91 9.75
N ARG A 14 15.52 -25.16 10.52
CA ARG A 14 16.08 -23.88 10.06
C ARG A 14 17.05 -24.09 8.91
N HIS A 15 17.93 -25.08 8.98
CA HIS A 15 18.89 -25.39 7.93
C HIS A 15 18.19 -25.86 6.65
N GLN A 16 17.22 -26.77 6.76
CA GLN A 16 16.42 -27.22 5.63
C GLN A 16 15.67 -26.06 4.97
N ARG A 17 15.03 -25.19 5.78
CA ARG A 17 14.34 -24.01 5.26
C ARG A 17 15.33 -23.08 4.54
N ALA A 18 16.50 -22.80 5.11
CA ALA A 18 17.52 -21.97 4.46
C ALA A 18 17.96 -22.56 3.10
N ALA A 19 18.15 -23.88 3.02
CA ALA A 19 18.46 -24.56 1.76
C ALA A 19 17.32 -24.46 0.74
N GLU A 20 16.06 -24.57 1.18
CA GLU A 20 14.91 -24.35 0.30
C GLU A 20 14.84 -22.90 -0.20
N TRP A 21 15.06 -21.90 0.66
CA TRP A 21 15.14 -20.49 0.25
C TRP A 21 16.22 -20.27 -0.82
N ALA A 22 17.42 -20.83 -0.63
CA ALA A 22 18.51 -20.71 -1.60
C ALA A 22 18.16 -21.32 -2.98
N ARG A 23 17.27 -22.32 -3.04
CA ARG A 23 16.78 -22.88 -4.32
C ARG A 23 15.81 -21.95 -5.04
N TRP A 24 15.05 -21.15 -4.29
CA TRP A 24 14.04 -20.23 -4.84
C TRP A 24 14.57 -18.83 -5.05
N PHE A 25 15.71 -18.46 -4.48
CA PHE A 25 16.23 -17.10 -4.55
C PHE A 25 17.72 -17.13 -4.87
N THR A 26 18.07 -16.62 -6.06
CA THR A 26 19.44 -16.56 -6.56
C THR A 26 19.81 -15.13 -6.88
N GLY A 27 20.98 -14.70 -6.42
CA GLY A 27 21.53 -13.37 -6.68
C GLY A 27 22.16 -12.74 -5.43
N ASP A 28 22.70 -11.53 -5.58
CA ASP A 28 23.33 -10.80 -4.49
C ASP A 28 22.27 -10.31 -3.49
N SER A 29 22.36 -10.77 -2.25
CA SER A 29 21.47 -10.44 -1.13
C SER A 29 22.18 -9.65 -0.01
N SER A 30 23.36 -9.09 -0.32
CA SER A 30 24.16 -8.32 0.64
C SER A 30 23.54 -6.94 0.93
N ILE A 31 23.86 -6.37 2.09
CA ILE A 31 23.43 -5.01 2.47
C ILE A 31 23.88 -3.99 1.41
N ALA A 32 25.10 -4.13 0.89
CA ALA A 32 25.64 -3.23 -0.13
C ALA A 32 24.82 -3.27 -1.43
N ALA A 33 24.36 -4.46 -1.85
CA ALA A 33 23.48 -4.60 -3.00
C ALA A 33 22.12 -3.96 -2.74
N TYR A 34 21.51 -4.18 -1.57
CA TYR A 34 20.24 -3.54 -1.21
C TYR A 34 20.34 -2.02 -1.22
N ARG A 35 21.38 -1.44 -0.61
CA ARG A 35 21.60 0.01 -0.62
C ARG A 35 21.70 0.58 -2.03
N ARG A 36 22.40 -0.13 -2.93
CA ARG A 36 22.54 0.27 -4.33
C ARG A 36 21.21 0.24 -5.07
N GLU A 37 20.44 -0.84 -4.93
CA GLU A 37 19.14 -0.99 -5.57
C GLU A 37 18.13 0.03 -5.04
N LEU A 38 18.11 0.29 -3.73
CA LEU A 38 17.24 1.29 -3.11
C LEU A 38 17.56 2.72 -3.59
N ALA A 39 18.84 3.08 -3.71
CA ALA A 39 19.25 4.36 -4.25
C ALA A 39 18.80 4.52 -5.72
N GLN A 40 18.92 3.46 -6.53
CA GLN A 40 18.46 3.47 -7.92
C GLN A 40 16.94 3.61 -8.04
N LEU A 41 16.18 2.93 -7.17
CA LEU A 41 14.71 2.93 -7.22
C LEU A 41 14.09 4.21 -6.68
N THR A 42 14.70 4.84 -5.68
CA THR A 42 14.14 6.03 -5.02
C THR A 42 14.74 7.34 -5.52
N GLY A 43 15.92 7.31 -6.16
CA GLY A 43 16.69 8.50 -6.51
C GLY A 43 17.31 9.22 -5.31
N LEU A 44 17.16 8.67 -4.09
CA LEU A 44 17.74 9.20 -2.87
C LEU A 44 19.20 8.71 -2.70
N GLY A 45 19.98 9.44 -1.89
CA GLY A 45 21.27 8.96 -1.44
C GLY A 45 21.14 7.63 -0.69
N ALA A 46 22.13 6.75 -0.82
CA ALA A 46 22.06 5.36 -0.36
C ALA A 46 21.72 5.22 1.14
N ASP A 47 22.23 6.11 1.99
CA ASP A 47 21.94 6.07 3.43
C ASP A 47 20.50 6.50 3.72
N LEU A 48 20.00 7.57 3.10
CA LEU A 48 18.61 8.00 3.27
C LEU A 48 17.62 6.96 2.72
N ALA A 49 17.93 6.36 1.57
CA ALA A 49 17.13 5.29 0.99
C ALA A 49 17.09 4.05 1.90
N TRP A 50 18.20 3.75 2.60
CA TRP A 50 18.29 2.66 3.56
C TRP A 50 17.44 2.90 4.81
N GLU A 51 17.45 4.11 5.36
CA GLU A 51 16.65 4.46 6.55
C GLU A 51 15.14 4.24 6.36
N LEU A 52 14.63 4.36 5.13
CA LEU A 52 13.22 4.09 4.83
C LEU A 52 12.81 2.64 5.13
N VAL A 53 13.76 1.71 5.11
CA VAL A 53 13.49 0.26 5.11
C VAL A 53 14.36 -0.53 6.09
N SER A 54 15.25 0.14 6.83
CA SER A 54 16.28 -0.47 7.68
C SER A 54 15.71 -1.44 8.72
N ASP A 55 14.52 -1.12 9.24
CA ASP A 55 13.80 -1.94 10.21
C ASP A 55 13.23 -3.25 9.64
N LEU A 56 12.95 -3.28 8.34
CA LEU A 56 12.35 -4.42 7.64
C LEU A 56 13.39 -5.26 6.89
N ALA A 57 14.48 -4.63 6.44
CA ALA A 57 15.53 -5.27 5.65
C ALA A 57 16.08 -6.58 6.27
N PRO A 58 16.28 -6.71 7.60
CA PRO A 58 16.78 -7.95 8.21
C PRO A 58 15.91 -9.19 7.93
N LEU A 59 14.63 -9.02 7.56
CA LEU A 59 13.75 -10.14 7.21
C LEU A 59 14.07 -10.73 5.82
N LEU A 60 14.74 -9.97 4.95
CA LEU A 60 15.01 -10.35 3.56
C LEU A 60 16.51 -10.50 3.24
N LEU A 61 17.38 -9.80 3.97
CA LEU A 61 18.84 -9.92 3.81
C LEU A 61 19.28 -11.38 3.90
N GLU A 62 20.30 -11.73 3.11
CA GLU A 62 20.86 -13.09 3.02
C GLU A 62 19.90 -14.16 2.51
N ARG A 63 18.63 -13.82 2.23
CA ARG A 63 17.58 -14.76 1.79
C ARG A 63 16.99 -14.41 0.43
N VAL A 64 16.88 -13.12 0.12
CA VAL A 64 16.25 -12.60 -1.09
C VAL A 64 17.23 -11.70 -1.82
N PRO A 65 17.39 -11.82 -3.15
CA PRO A 65 18.30 -10.96 -3.91
C PRO A 65 17.81 -9.51 -3.87
N ALA A 66 18.75 -8.57 -3.74
CA ALA A 66 18.50 -7.15 -3.55
C ALA A 66 17.57 -6.55 -4.61
N LYS A 67 17.72 -6.95 -5.89
CA LYS A 67 16.88 -6.48 -7.01
C LYS A 67 15.38 -6.73 -6.79
N LEU A 68 15.04 -7.86 -6.18
CA LEU A 68 13.67 -8.19 -5.79
C LEU A 68 13.35 -7.57 -4.43
N GLY A 69 14.22 -7.78 -3.45
CA GLY A 69 14.00 -7.39 -2.05
C GLY A 69 13.82 -5.89 -1.85
N ALA A 70 14.55 -5.04 -2.57
CA ALA A 70 14.40 -3.58 -2.45
C ALA A 70 12.99 -3.12 -2.85
N GLN A 71 12.45 -3.66 -3.95
CA GLN A 71 11.08 -3.35 -4.39
C GLN A 71 10.04 -3.89 -3.40
N VAL A 72 10.25 -5.08 -2.84
CA VAL A 72 9.40 -5.64 -1.79
C VAL A 72 9.37 -4.74 -0.56
N LEU A 73 10.52 -4.24 -0.11
CA LEU A 73 10.59 -3.37 1.06
C LEU A 73 9.82 -2.07 0.82
N LEU A 74 9.99 -1.44 -0.34
CA LEU A 74 9.25 -0.23 -0.72
C LEU A 74 7.74 -0.49 -0.83
N ALA A 75 7.33 -1.62 -1.42
CA ALA A 75 5.94 -2.04 -1.48
C ALA A 75 5.34 -2.20 -0.08
N THR A 76 6.09 -2.84 0.82
CA THR A 76 5.67 -3.12 2.20
C THR A 76 5.49 -1.83 3.00
N VAL A 77 6.47 -0.92 2.93
CA VAL A 77 6.37 0.39 3.61
C VAL A 77 5.18 1.17 3.07
N THR A 78 4.93 1.13 1.76
CA THR A 78 3.78 1.80 1.12
C THR A 78 2.44 1.23 1.60
N LEU A 79 2.33 -0.10 1.71
CA LEU A 79 1.13 -0.76 2.25
C LEU A 79 0.88 -0.39 3.71
N ALA A 80 1.94 -0.36 4.51
CA ALA A 80 1.85 -0.13 5.94
C ALA A 80 1.70 1.35 6.33
N ALA A 81 2.00 2.29 5.43
CA ALA A 81 2.02 3.72 5.71
C ALA A 81 0.69 4.28 6.26
N ALA A 82 -0.45 3.69 5.88
CA ALA A 82 -1.78 4.12 6.35
C ALA A 82 -2.17 3.55 7.73
N GLN A 83 -1.32 2.71 8.33
CA GLN A 83 -1.64 2.05 9.58
C GLN A 83 -1.28 2.91 10.79
N PRO A 84 -2.00 2.79 11.92
CA PRO A 84 -1.62 3.48 13.16
C PRO A 84 -0.21 3.11 13.66
N LYS A 85 0.28 1.93 13.27
CA LYS A 85 1.59 1.38 13.60
C LYS A 85 2.28 0.83 12.34
N PRO A 86 2.80 1.71 11.45
CA PRO A 86 3.31 1.30 10.14
C PRO A 86 4.46 0.29 10.22
N ARG A 87 5.38 0.48 11.16
CA ARG A 87 6.55 -0.39 11.31
C ARG A 87 6.14 -1.81 11.68
N GLU A 88 5.27 -1.96 12.68
CA GLU A 88 4.76 -3.25 13.14
C GLU A 88 3.91 -3.93 12.08
N ALA A 89 3.10 -3.18 11.34
CA ALA A 89 2.28 -3.70 10.25
C ALA A 89 3.15 -4.22 9.08
N GLY A 90 4.18 -3.47 8.68
CA GLY A 90 5.14 -3.90 7.68
C GLY A 90 5.94 -5.12 8.12
N TRP A 91 6.36 -5.16 9.39
CA TRP A 91 7.07 -6.31 9.97
C TRP A 91 6.17 -7.54 10.01
N ALA A 92 4.91 -7.41 10.45
CA ALA A 92 3.94 -8.49 10.48
C ALA A 92 3.69 -9.07 9.08
N LEU A 93 3.59 -8.22 8.05
CA LEU A 93 3.44 -8.67 6.66
C LEU A 93 4.65 -9.49 6.21
N LEU A 94 5.85 -8.93 6.31
CA LEU A 94 7.05 -9.61 5.81
C LEU A 94 7.39 -10.85 6.62
N ALA A 95 7.26 -10.81 7.95
CA ALA A 95 7.47 -11.97 8.80
C ALA A 95 6.46 -13.09 8.46
N THR A 96 5.20 -12.75 8.20
CA THR A 96 4.22 -13.75 7.77
C THR A 96 4.60 -14.38 6.43
N VAL A 97 5.04 -13.57 5.47
CA VAL A 97 5.49 -14.07 4.16
C VAL A 97 6.74 -14.95 4.31
N THR A 98 7.74 -14.53 5.08
CA THR A 98 9.03 -15.22 5.17
C THR A 98 9.01 -16.40 6.14
N GLU A 99 8.13 -16.39 7.15
CA GLU A 99 8.08 -17.40 8.20
C GLU A 99 6.87 -18.33 8.10
N GLU A 100 5.70 -17.87 7.64
CA GLU A 100 4.51 -18.73 7.61
C GLU A 100 4.35 -19.51 6.30
N LEU A 101 4.73 -18.91 5.17
CA LEU A 101 4.61 -19.54 3.87
C LEU A 101 5.74 -20.54 3.57
N THR A 102 5.49 -21.46 2.64
CA THR A 102 6.59 -22.21 2.00
C THR A 102 7.42 -21.26 1.12
N PRO A 103 8.71 -21.51 0.90
CA PRO A 103 9.55 -20.63 0.09
C PRO A 103 9.01 -20.38 -1.34
N ALA A 104 8.35 -21.38 -1.93
CA ALA A 104 7.68 -21.26 -3.23
C ALA A 104 6.54 -20.21 -3.20
N HIS A 105 5.64 -20.31 -2.22
CA HIS A 105 4.53 -19.36 -2.07
C HIS A 105 5.02 -17.98 -1.62
N ALA A 106 6.03 -17.94 -0.75
CA ALA A 106 6.69 -16.69 -0.35
C ALA A 106 7.25 -15.98 -1.58
N ARG A 107 7.93 -16.70 -2.48
CA ARG A 107 8.42 -16.15 -3.75
C ARG A 107 7.29 -15.51 -4.56
N THR A 108 6.18 -16.21 -4.76
CA THR A 108 5.04 -15.67 -5.51
C THR A 108 4.51 -14.37 -4.88
N VAL A 109 4.39 -14.31 -3.55
CA VAL A 109 3.93 -13.10 -2.86
C VAL A 109 4.95 -11.96 -2.98
N LEU A 110 6.25 -12.24 -2.79
CA LEU A 110 7.32 -11.24 -2.90
C LEU A 110 7.43 -10.68 -4.33
N GLU A 111 7.36 -11.53 -5.35
CA GLU A 111 7.32 -11.10 -6.76
C GLU A 111 6.09 -10.21 -7.02
N THR A 112 4.94 -10.56 -6.44
CA THR A 112 3.72 -9.75 -6.59
C THR A 112 3.85 -8.38 -5.92
N LEU A 113 4.46 -8.31 -4.75
CA LEU A 113 4.73 -7.03 -4.07
C LEU A 113 5.67 -6.16 -4.91
N ALA A 114 6.74 -6.73 -5.46
CA ALA A 114 7.67 -6.02 -6.32
C ALA A 114 7.00 -5.52 -7.61
N LEU A 115 6.25 -6.39 -8.29
CA LEU A 115 5.48 -6.02 -9.48
C LEU A 115 4.44 -4.94 -9.18
N GLY A 116 3.74 -5.06 -8.04
CA GLY A 116 2.79 -4.05 -7.58
C GLY A 116 3.46 -2.69 -7.37
N TRP A 117 4.62 -2.66 -6.70
CA TRP A 117 5.39 -1.43 -6.54
C TRP A 117 5.80 -0.83 -7.89
N GLN A 118 6.36 -1.63 -8.79
CA GLN A 118 6.78 -1.16 -10.11
C GLN A 118 5.61 -0.63 -10.95
N ALA A 119 4.48 -1.37 -10.98
CA ALA A 119 3.28 -0.95 -11.71
C ALA A 119 2.64 0.32 -11.12
N SER A 120 2.84 0.56 -9.82
CA SER A 120 2.34 1.73 -9.13
C SER A 120 3.20 2.99 -9.29
N SER A 121 4.29 2.91 -10.05
CA SER A 121 5.19 4.04 -10.34
C SER A 121 4.50 5.21 -11.05
N THR A 122 3.45 4.94 -11.84
CA THR A 122 2.65 5.95 -12.54
C THR A 122 1.49 6.51 -11.70
N ALA A 123 1.29 6.02 -10.46
CA ALA A 123 0.24 6.53 -9.59
C ALA A 123 0.55 7.98 -9.17
N LEU A 124 -0.46 8.84 -9.17
CA LEU A 124 -0.32 10.26 -8.87
C LEU A 124 -0.30 10.55 -7.37
N THR A 125 -0.83 9.63 -6.55
CA THR A 125 -0.89 9.77 -5.08
C THR A 125 -0.38 8.52 -4.35
N SER A 126 0.05 8.70 -3.11
CA SER A 126 0.44 7.60 -2.21
C SER A 126 -0.71 6.63 -1.96
N THR A 127 -1.95 7.13 -1.84
CA THR A 127 -3.16 6.32 -1.69
C THR A 127 -3.41 5.43 -2.91
N GLN A 128 -3.32 6.00 -4.12
CA GLN A 128 -3.46 5.22 -5.37
C GLN A 128 -2.38 4.15 -5.48
N ARG A 129 -1.14 4.51 -5.09
CA ARG A 129 -0.01 3.57 -5.07
C ARG A 129 -0.29 2.39 -4.15
N ARG A 130 -0.73 2.67 -2.92
CA ARG A 130 -1.11 1.68 -1.90
C ARG A 130 -2.22 0.76 -2.42
N GLN A 131 -3.31 1.33 -2.93
CA GLN A 131 -4.46 0.57 -3.44
C GLN A 131 -4.08 -0.35 -4.60
N ALA A 132 -3.19 0.08 -5.50
CA ALA A 132 -2.71 -0.75 -6.59
C ALA A 132 -1.94 -1.99 -6.09
N ILE A 133 -1.00 -1.78 -5.16
CA ILE A 133 -0.23 -2.88 -4.55
C ILE A 133 -1.16 -3.83 -3.79
N GLU A 134 -2.09 -3.27 -3.01
CA GLU A 134 -3.05 -4.05 -2.22
C GLU A 134 -3.94 -4.93 -3.09
N ARG A 135 -4.43 -4.39 -4.22
CA ARG A 135 -5.28 -5.11 -5.16
C ARG A 135 -4.58 -6.35 -5.73
N GLU A 136 -3.33 -6.19 -6.16
CA GLU A 136 -2.54 -7.30 -6.70
C GLU A 136 -2.22 -8.34 -5.61
N LEU A 137 -1.86 -7.89 -4.40
CA LEU A 137 -1.63 -8.78 -3.28
C LEU A 137 -2.88 -9.61 -2.95
N ARG A 138 -4.05 -8.97 -2.83
CA ARG A 138 -5.34 -9.66 -2.59
C ARG A 138 -5.65 -10.66 -3.72
N ARG A 139 -5.32 -10.33 -4.98
CA ARG A 139 -5.52 -11.23 -6.13
C ARG A 139 -4.67 -12.48 -6.02
N VAL A 140 -3.39 -12.35 -5.66
CA VAL A 140 -2.48 -13.49 -5.50
C VAL A 140 -2.85 -14.34 -4.29
N ILE A 141 -3.27 -13.74 -3.18
CA ILE A 141 -3.75 -14.48 -2.02
C ILE A 141 -4.94 -15.37 -2.39
N ARG A 142 -5.92 -14.85 -3.15
CA ARG A 142 -7.05 -15.66 -3.64
C ARG A 142 -6.60 -16.83 -4.53
N ARG A 143 -5.61 -16.61 -5.40
CA ARG A 143 -5.07 -17.67 -6.28
C ARG A 143 -4.36 -18.76 -5.48
N LEU A 144 -3.54 -18.38 -4.51
CA LEU A 144 -2.85 -19.33 -3.64
C LEU A 144 -3.84 -20.09 -2.75
N ALA A 145 -4.90 -19.43 -2.29
CA ALA A 145 -5.96 -20.08 -1.51
C ALA A 145 -6.69 -21.14 -2.34
N ALA A 146 -6.99 -20.82 -3.61
CA ALA A 146 -7.61 -21.78 -4.53
C ALA A 146 -6.70 -22.99 -4.84
N SER A 147 -5.37 -22.85 -4.72
CA SER A 147 -4.43 -23.96 -4.88
C SER A 147 -4.16 -24.75 -3.58
N GLY A 148 -4.86 -24.45 -2.48
CA GLY A 148 -4.67 -25.15 -1.20
C GLY A 148 -3.33 -24.88 -0.50
N ALA A 149 -2.75 -23.70 -0.72
CA ALA A 149 -1.45 -23.36 -0.14
C ALA A 149 -1.50 -23.24 1.39
N ALA A 150 -0.65 -24.00 2.08
CA ALA A 150 -0.53 -23.95 3.54
C ALA A 150 0.06 -22.62 4.04
N GLY A 151 -0.36 -22.19 5.23
CA GLY A 151 0.15 -20.98 5.90
C GLY A 151 -0.50 -19.66 5.45
N LEU A 152 -1.48 -19.71 4.55
CA LEU A 152 -2.15 -18.52 4.03
C LEU A 152 -3.06 -17.82 5.03
N ASP A 153 -3.62 -18.51 6.02
CA ASP A 153 -4.58 -17.92 6.97
C ASP A 153 -3.98 -16.72 7.71
N ALA A 154 -2.71 -16.83 8.10
CA ALA A 154 -1.97 -15.74 8.72
C ALA A 154 -1.79 -14.55 7.76
N LEU A 155 -1.49 -14.82 6.49
CA LEU A 155 -1.33 -13.77 5.48
C LEU A 155 -2.67 -13.07 5.19
N VAL A 156 -3.76 -13.83 5.08
CA VAL A 156 -5.12 -13.29 4.92
C VAL A 156 -5.47 -12.38 6.10
N ALA A 157 -5.19 -12.81 7.34
CA ALA A 157 -5.45 -12.01 8.52
C ALA A 157 -4.65 -10.70 8.54
N VAL A 158 -3.36 -10.74 8.21
CA VAL A 158 -2.52 -9.53 8.15
C VAL A 158 -2.97 -8.58 7.05
N VAL A 159 -3.26 -9.09 5.85
CA VAL A 159 -3.73 -8.26 4.73
C VAL A 159 -5.12 -7.69 4.97
N ALA A 160 -5.99 -8.41 5.67
CA ALA A 160 -7.28 -7.87 6.10
C ALA A 160 -7.08 -6.64 7.00
N VAL A 161 -6.18 -6.70 7.99
CA VAL A 161 -5.84 -5.55 8.86
C VAL A 161 -5.27 -4.39 8.07
N LEU A 162 -4.39 -4.67 7.10
CA LEU A 162 -3.83 -3.63 6.21
C LEU A 162 -4.89 -2.94 5.34
N GLY A 163 -5.99 -3.64 5.05
CA GLY A 163 -7.08 -3.19 4.19
C GLY A 163 -8.26 -2.49 4.88
N ILE A 164 -8.27 -2.35 6.21
CA ILE A 164 -9.39 -1.74 6.97
C ILE A 164 -9.49 -0.20 6.79
N SER A 165 -8.67 0.40 5.92
CA SER A 165 -8.68 1.85 5.68
C SER A 165 -9.75 2.33 4.68
N GLU A 166 -10.77 1.52 4.34
CA GLU A 166 -11.88 1.92 3.43
C GLU A 166 -13.15 2.35 4.18
N GLY A 167 -13.07 2.58 5.50
CA GLY A 167 -14.26 2.76 6.35
C GLY A 167 -14.59 4.15 6.87
N ASP A 168 -13.94 5.25 6.46
CA ASP A 168 -14.26 6.57 7.08
C ASP A 168 -14.05 7.84 6.23
N ASP A 169 -13.89 7.74 4.90
CA ASP A 169 -13.81 8.94 4.03
C ASP A 169 -15.06 9.15 3.15
N SER A 170 -16.10 8.32 3.31
CA SER A 170 -17.41 8.56 2.68
C SER A 170 -18.31 9.52 3.46
N ALA A 171 -17.89 9.97 4.66
CA ALA A 171 -18.67 10.88 5.51
C ALA A 171 -18.28 12.37 5.38
N ILE A 172 -17.28 12.75 4.58
CA ILE A 172 -16.78 14.14 4.52
C ILE A 172 -17.06 14.84 3.18
N LEU A 173 -17.61 14.16 2.17
CA LEU A 173 -17.92 14.77 0.86
C LEU A 173 -19.43 14.91 0.54
N GLU A 174 -20.33 14.75 1.52
CA GLU A 174 -21.77 14.98 1.32
C GLU A 174 -22.31 16.33 1.85
N SER A 175 -21.46 17.23 2.36
CA SER A 175 -21.94 18.49 2.98
C SER A 175 -21.56 19.80 2.29
N ILE A 176 -20.96 19.79 1.09
CA ILE A 176 -20.62 21.05 0.40
C ILE A 176 -21.03 20.93 -1.08
N GLU A 177 -22.02 21.76 -1.47
CA GLU A 177 -22.66 21.95 -2.80
C GLU A 177 -23.88 21.03 -3.10
N GLY A 178 -25.12 21.36 -2.69
CA GLY A 178 -26.06 22.31 -3.33
C GLY A 178 -27.25 21.53 -3.95
N PRO A 179 -28.45 22.07 -4.33
CA PRO A 179 -28.86 23.46 -4.51
C PRO A 179 -30.24 23.82 -3.88
N HIS A 180 -30.43 25.06 -3.38
CA HIS A 180 -31.78 25.61 -3.17
C HIS A 180 -32.20 26.40 -4.42
N ARG A 181 -33.04 25.75 -5.24
CA ARG A 181 -33.77 26.37 -6.34
C ARG A 181 -35.11 26.90 -5.84
N GLU A 182 -35.30 28.20 -6.04
CA GLU A 182 -36.52 28.87 -6.51
C GLU A 182 -37.88 28.29 -6.06
N GLN A 183 -38.48 28.94 -5.07
CA GLN A 183 -39.95 29.03 -4.98
C GLN A 183 -40.38 30.40 -5.49
N GLY A 184 -41.02 30.41 -6.66
CA GLY A 184 -41.83 31.54 -7.10
C GLY A 184 -43.12 31.58 -6.30
N GLN A 185 -43.47 32.76 -5.79
CA GLN A 185 -44.83 33.07 -5.40
C GLN A 185 -45.12 34.53 -5.75
N GLU A 186 -46.08 34.68 -6.66
CA GLU A 186 -46.64 35.93 -7.18
C GLU A 186 -47.30 36.76 -6.07
N GLY A 187 -47.11 38.07 -6.11
CA GLY A 187 -47.80 39.03 -5.26
C GLY A 187 -47.55 40.46 -5.74
N ALA A 188 -48.62 41.11 -6.19
CA ALA A 188 -48.65 42.35 -6.96
C ALA A 188 -48.30 43.66 -6.18
N ALA A 189 -48.27 44.77 -6.96
CA ALA A 189 -48.05 46.19 -6.63
C ALA A 189 -46.57 46.64 -6.74
N GLN A 190 -46.15 47.67 -7.49
CA GLN A 190 -46.81 48.90 -7.95
C GLN A 190 -45.92 49.55 -9.05
N PRO A 191 -46.46 50.28 -10.05
CA PRO A 191 -45.67 50.83 -11.16
C PRO A 191 -44.84 52.08 -10.78
N PRO A 192 -43.74 52.37 -11.50
CA PRO A 192 -42.85 53.49 -11.21
C PRO A 192 -43.48 54.84 -11.58
N GLN A 193 -43.28 55.84 -10.70
CA GLN A 193 -43.69 57.21 -10.97
C GLN A 193 -42.75 57.90 -11.98
N PRO A 194 -43.29 58.75 -12.89
CA PRO A 194 -42.51 59.51 -13.84
C PRO A 194 -42.02 60.83 -13.22
N GLY A 195 -40.71 60.97 -13.06
CA GLY A 195 -40.04 62.22 -12.72
C GLY A 195 -39.61 62.97 -13.97
N THR A 196 -40.29 64.08 -14.23
CA THR A 196 -40.11 65.03 -15.33
C THR A 196 -38.85 65.89 -15.21
N GLY A 197 -38.16 66.11 -16.34
CA GLY A 197 -37.23 67.23 -16.58
C GLY A 197 -36.75 67.19 -18.04
N LYS A 198 -37.52 67.78 -18.98
CA LYS A 198 -37.17 68.99 -19.77
C LYS A 198 -35.70 69.03 -20.24
N ALA A 199 -35.43 68.78 -21.53
CA ALA A 199 -35.51 69.74 -22.66
C ALA A 199 -34.37 70.78 -22.55
N GLU A 200 -33.34 70.69 -23.38
CA GLU A 200 -33.02 71.56 -24.54
C GLU A 200 -31.46 71.48 -24.65
N ASP A 201 -30.74 71.61 -25.74
CA ASP A 201 -30.98 72.03 -27.12
C ASP A 201 -29.77 71.56 -27.95
N GLU A 202 -29.94 71.53 -29.26
CA GLU A 202 -28.91 71.28 -30.27
C GLU A 202 -27.87 72.42 -30.33
N ARG A 203 -26.58 72.09 -30.42
CA ARG A 203 -25.61 72.52 -31.47
C ARG A 203 -24.17 72.12 -31.17
#